data_AF-A0AAN0K3W5-F1
#
_entry.id   AF-A0AAN0K3W5-F1
#
_cell.length_a   1.000
_cell.length_b   1.000
_cell.length_c   1.000
_cell.angle_alpha   90.00
_cell.angle_beta   90.00
_cell.angle_gamma   90.00
#
_symmetry.space_group_name_H-M   'P 1'
#
loop_
_entity.id
_entity.type
_entity.pdbx_description
1 polymer ?
#
loop_
_entity_poly.entity_id
_entity_poly.type
_entity_poly.pdbx_seq_one_letter_code
_entity_poly.pdbx_strand_id
1 'polypeptide(L)'
;MSHSLSIDGVQTSSDASTVQWNIEVSKNDLLSTTPSPIVPSVVAATSTERVRPEIIAPVIPEVAYRVMSECISGFKHCGIGLHFLAEKLLEKKIINNRQKKTATDERSRCTTDERMDQLLDIIKDSVQQEGKVFEYILEILKDEDTILANKLYDYMISKYEQYK
;
A
#
# COMPACT_ATOMS: atom_id res chain seq x y z
N MET A 1 13.79 65.20 -3.09
CA MET A 1 13.18 64.82 -1.79
C MET A 1 13.26 63.31 -1.71
N SER A 2 14.15 62.80 -0.86
CA SER A 2 14.49 61.37 -0.78
C SER A 2 13.77 60.77 0.43
N HIS A 3 12.90 59.79 0.22
CA HIS A 3 12.26 59.05 1.31
C HIS A 3 13.02 57.74 1.55
N SER A 4 13.65 57.63 2.71
CA SER A 4 14.20 56.38 3.24
C SER A 4 13.08 55.58 3.92
N LEU A 5 12.89 54.32 3.51
CA LEU A 5 12.06 53.37 4.24
C LEU A 5 12.95 52.64 5.27
N SER A 6 12.66 52.85 6.56
CA SER A 6 13.20 52.07 7.66
C SER A 6 12.11 51.12 8.15
N ILE A 7 12.36 49.83 8.07
CA ILE A 7 11.49 48.76 8.62
C ILE A 7 12.26 48.09 9.74
N ASP A 8 11.90 48.45 10.98
CA ASP A 8 12.44 47.86 12.19
C ASP A 8 11.83 46.47 12.46
N GLY A 9 12.73 45.50 12.66
CA GLY A 9 12.65 44.43 13.64
C GLY A 9 11.40 43.55 13.71
N VAL A 10 11.41 42.40 13.03
CA VAL A 10 10.61 41.24 13.46
C VAL A 10 11.48 40.38 14.36
N GLN A 11 11.23 40.46 15.66
CA GLN A 11 11.87 39.61 16.67
C GLN A 11 11.03 38.33 16.81
N THR A 12 11.40 37.27 16.11
CA THR A 12 10.74 35.96 16.23
C THR A 12 11.25 35.26 17.48
N SER A 13 10.42 35.22 18.53
CA SER A 13 10.62 34.38 19.71
C SER A 13 10.33 32.92 19.34
N SER A 14 11.37 32.09 19.26
CA SER A 14 11.26 30.66 19.06
C SER A 14 11.23 29.96 20.43
N ASP A 15 10.04 29.78 21.01
CA ASP A 15 9.84 28.82 22.09
C ASP A 15 9.61 27.43 21.50
N ALA A 16 10.70 26.68 21.35
CA ALA A 16 10.63 25.24 21.07
C ALA A 16 10.58 24.48 22.40
N SER A 17 9.36 24.26 22.91
CA SER A 17 9.13 23.41 24.07
C SER A 17 9.39 21.95 23.69
N THR A 18 10.51 21.40 24.16
CA THR A 18 10.87 19.99 23.98
C THR A 18 10.14 19.16 25.03
N VAL A 19 9.12 18.40 24.62
CA VAL A 19 8.45 17.43 25.48
C VAL A 19 9.25 16.12 25.48
N GLN A 20 9.95 15.85 26.58
CA GLN A 20 10.63 14.57 26.83
C GLN A 20 9.60 13.53 27.31
N TRP A 21 9.37 12.49 26.52
CA TRP A 21 8.63 11.31 26.95
C TRP A 21 9.57 10.32 27.63
N ASN A 22 9.45 10.18 28.94
CA ASN A 22 10.11 9.12 29.70
C ASN A 22 9.29 7.82 29.53
N ILE A 23 9.80 6.87 28.76
CA ILE A 23 9.24 5.51 28.70
C ILE A 23 9.85 4.70 29.84
N GLU A 24 9.06 4.45 30.88
CA GLU A 24 9.41 3.55 31.97
C GLU A 24 9.17 2.10 31.52
N VAL A 25 10.25 1.38 31.18
CA VAL A 25 10.19 -0.05 30.89
C VAL A 25 10.20 -0.80 32.22
N SER A 26 9.05 -1.36 32.59
CA SER A 26 8.94 -2.26 33.73
C SER A 26 9.76 -3.53 33.49
N LYS A 27 10.82 -3.68 34.30
CA LYS A 27 11.66 -4.87 34.38
C LYS A 27 11.02 -5.82 35.40
N ASN A 28 10.47 -6.93 34.92
CA ASN A 28 10.19 -8.05 35.80
C ASN A 28 11.51 -8.82 36.01
N ASP A 29 12.08 -8.62 37.20
CA ASP A 29 13.23 -9.34 37.71
C ASP A 29 12.91 -10.83 37.94
N LEU A 30 13.70 -11.66 37.27
CA LEU A 30 14.56 -12.69 37.86
C LEU A 30 14.05 -13.39 39.14
N LEU A 31 13.65 -14.65 38.97
CA LEU A 31 13.92 -15.67 40.00
C LEU A 31 14.83 -16.76 39.41
N SER A 32 16.04 -16.79 39.97
CA SER A 32 17.07 -17.79 39.78
C SER A 32 16.75 -19.06 40.57
N THR A 33 16.86 -20.23 39.96
CA THR A 33 17.26 -21.49 40.63
C THR A 33 17.87 -22.42 39.58
N THR A 34 19.15 -22.73 39.73
CA THR A 34 19.92 -23.73 38.97
C THR A 34 20.37 -24.84 39.95
N PRO A 35 21.05 -25.93 39.55
CA PRO A 35 20.91 -26.84 38.39
C PRO A 35 20.87 -28.34 38.84
N SER A 36 20.75 -29.29 37.90
CA SER A 36 21.73 -30.38 37.61
C SER A 36 21.07 -31.54 36.81
N PRO A 37 21.84 -32.51 36.26
CA PRO A 37 22.02 -32.73 34.82
C PRO A 37 21.22 -33.96 34.35
N ILE A 38 21.28 -34.35 33.06
CA ILE A 38 21.32 -35.75 32.55
C ILE A 38 20.92 -35.84 31.05
N VAL A 39 21.87 -36.35 30.25
CA VAL A 39 21.90 -36.87 28.86
C VAL A 39 21.77 -35.92 27.64
N PRO A 40 22.69 -35.99 26.66
CA PRO A 40 22.49 -35.43 25.33
C PRO A 40 21.73 -36.42 24.43
N SER A 41 20.52 -36.06 24.00
CA SER A 41 19.84 -36.72 22.88
C SER A 41 19.73 -35.72 21.74
N VAL A 42 20.54 -35.93 20.69
CA VAL A 42 20.49 -35.16 19.44
C VAL A 42 19.20 -35.54 18.72
N VAL A 43 18.17 -34.70 18.86
CA VAL A 43 17.04 -34.70 17.94
C VAL A 43 17.16 -33.43 17.11
N ALA A 44 17.54 -33.61 15.85
CA ALA A 44 17.52 -32.56 14.85
C ALA A 44 16.11 -31.96 14.80
N ALA A 45 15.97 -30.72 15.28
CA ALA A 45 14.76 -29.95 15.07
C ALA A 45 14.71 -29.60 13.58
N THR A 46 13.95 -30.38 12.82
CA THR A 46 13.41 -29.93 11.55
C THR A 46 12.63 -28.66 11.81
N SER A 47 13.22 -27.51 11.48
CA SER A 47 12.49 -26.26 11.31
C SER A 47 11.61 -26.42 10.08
N THR A 48 10.45 -27.05 10.30
CA THR A 48 9.29 -26.90 9.43
C THR A 48 8.36 -25.93 10.13
N GLU A 49 8.73 -24.66 10.13
CA GLU A 49 7.75 -23.59 10.21
C GLU A 49 7.01 -23.56 8.86
N ARG A 50 6.17 -24.57 8.62
CA ARG A 50 5.05 -24.42 7.68
C ARG A 50 3.97 -23.69 8.44
N VAL A 51 4.05 -22.36 8.44
CA VAL A 51 2.85 -21.54 8.59
C VAL A 51 1.92 -21.99 7.47
N ARG A 52 0.82 -22.64 7.85
CA ARG A 52 -0.24 -23.02 6.91
C ARG A 52 -0.68 -21.75 6.19
N PRO A 53 -0.75 -21.71 4.85
CA PRO A 53 -1.54 -20.68 4.22
C PRO A 53 -2.97 -20.89 4.71
N GLU A 54 -3.53 -19.89 5.41
CA GLU A 54 -4.97 -19.74 5.44
C GLU A 54 -5.42 -19.85 3.99
N ILE A 55 -6.22 -20.87 3.69
CA ILE A 55 -6.85 -21.02 2.38
C ILE A 55 -7.95 -19.96 2.39
N ILE A 56 -7.55 -18.69 2.24
CA ILE A 56 -8.44 -17.62 1.84
C ILE A 56 -9.04 -18.12 0.54
N ALA A 57 -10.37 -18.24 0.51
CA ALA A 57 -11.07 -18.74 -0.65
C ALA A 57 -10.56 -17.99 -1.88
N PRO A 58 -10.15 -18.69 -2.96
CA PRO A 58 -9.61 -18.03 -4.14
C PRO A 58 -10.57 -16.97 -4.65
N VAL A 59 -10.04 -15.80 -5.05
CA VAL A 59 -10.83 -14.74 -5.66
C VAL A 59 -11.48 -15.26 -6.93
N ILE A 60 -12.79 -15.05 -7.07
CA ILE A 60 -13.59 -15.41 -8.24
C ILE A 60 -13.33 -14.33 -9.32
N PRO A 61 -12.63 -14.65 -10.42
CA PRO A 61 -12.20 -13.64 -11.40
C PRO A 61 -13.35 -12.86 -12.02
N GLU A 62 -14.49 -13.51 -12.30
CA GLU A 62 -15.66 -12.88 -12.89
C GLU A 62 -16.27 -11.82 -11.98
N VAL A 63 -16.32 -12.11 -10.67
CA VAL A 63 -16.82 -11.18 -9.66
C VAL A 63 -15.86 -10.01 -9.51
N ALA A 64 -14.56 -10.28 -9.40
CA ALA A 64 -13.53 -9.25 -9.29
C ALA A 64 -13.48 -8.32 -10.52
N TYR A 65 -13.58 -8.88 -11.72
CA TYR A 65 -13.66 -8.12 -12.98
C TYR A 65 -14.86 -7.17 -12.98
N ARG A 66 -16.02 -7.65 -12.51
CA ARG A 66 -17.22 -6.82 -12.40
C ARG A 66 -17.01 -5.65 -11.44
N VAL A 67 -16.45 -5.91 -10.25
CA VAL A 67 -16.13 -4.86 -9.28
C VAL A 67 -15.15 -3.84 -9.86
N MET A 68 -14.07 -4.32 -10.50
CA MET A 68 -13.08 -3.45 -11.15
C MET A 68 -13.73 -2.53 -12.19
N SER A 69 -14.60 -3.08 -13.03
CA SER A 69 -15.29 -2.32 -14.09
C SER A 69 -16.18 -1.20 -13.52
N GLU A 70 -16.87 -1.47 -12.41
CA GLU A 70 -17.72 -0.47 -11.73
C GLU A 70 -16.90 0.60 -10.99
N CYS A 71 -15.64 0.30 -10.64
CA CYS A 71 -14.78 1.17 -9.83
C CYS A 71 -13.79 2.03 -10.64
N ILE A 72 -13.77 1.94 -11.98
CA ILE A 72 -12.83 2.70 -12.84
C ILE A 72 -12.84 4.20 -12.53
N SER A 73 -14.01 4.82 -12.44
CA SER A 73 -14.12 6.24 -12.11
C SER A 73 -13.61 6.54 -10.69
N GLY A 74 -13.78 5.60 -9.76
CA GLY A 74 -13.24 5.68 -8.41
C GLY A 74 -11.72 5.85 -8.39
N PHE A 75 -11.00 5.09 -9.21
CA PHE A 75 -9.54 5.21 -9.33
C PHE A 75 -9.08 6.59 -9.82
N LYS A 76 -9.84 7.22 -10.73
CA LYS A 76 -9.52 8.56 -11.25
C LYS A 76 -9.71 9.66 -10.20
N HIS A 77 -10.50 9.40 -9.18
CA HIS A 77 -10.88 10.39 -8.17
C HIS A 77 -10.36 10.08 -6.76
N CYS A 78 -9.77 8.91 -6.54
CA CYS A 78 -9.24 8.53 -5.23
C CYS A 78 -7.88 9.16 -4.90
N GLY A 79 -7.27 9.89 -5.85
CA GLY A 79 -6.02 10.60 -5.63
C GLY A 79 -4.75 9.79 -5.93
N ILE A 80 -4.88 8.51 -6.29
CA ILE A 80 -3.73 7.67 -6.63
C ILE A 80 -2.99 8.21 -7.86
N GLY A 81 -1.68 8.41 -7.72
CA GLY A 81 -0.84 8.93 -8.79
C GLY A 81 -0.60 7.91 -9.91
N LEU A 82 -0.68 8.35 -11.17
CA LEU A 82 -0.39 7.51 -12.35
C LEU A 82 0.97 6.79 -12.24
N HIS A 83 2.01 7.53 -11.85
CA HIS A 83 3.38 7.00 -11.73
C HIS A 83 3.49 5.99 -10.59
N PHE A 84 2.86 6.28 -9.44
CA PHE A 84 2.83 5.38 -8.29
C PHE A 84 2.13 4.07 -8.65
N LEU A 85 0.93 4.16 -9.25
CA LEU A 85 0.19 2.98 -9.68
C LEU A 85 1.00 2.14 -10.67
N ALA A 86 1.59 2.76 -11.70
CA ALA A 86 2.42 2.05 -12.68
C ALA A 86 3.65 1.38 -12.06
N GLU A 87 4.26 2.00 -11.04
CA GLU A 87 5.37 1.43 -10.30
C GLU A 87 4.96 0.20 -9.50
N LYS A 88 3.89 0.31 -8.70
CA LYS A 88 3.38 -0.82 -7.91
C LYS A 88 2.90 -1.99 -8.77
N LEU A 89 2.25 -1.71 -9.91
CA LEU A 89 1.86 -2.76 -10.86
C LEU A 89 3.07 -3.49 -11.46
N LEU A 90 4.18 -2.80 -11.69
CA LEU A 90 5.43 -3.41 -12.15
C LEU A 90 6.08 -4.26 -11.05
N GLU A 91 6.11 -3.78 -9.81
CA GLU A 91 6.62 -4.53 -8.65
C GLU A 91 5.87 -5.86 -8.46
N LYS A 92 4.55 -5.83 -8.62
CA LYS A 92 3.67 -7.01 -8.55
C LYS A 92 3.69 -7.85 -9.84
N LYS A 93 4.45 -7.43 -10.86
CA LYS A 93 4.57 -8.09 -12.18
C LYS A 93 3.25 -8.20 -12.96
N ILE A 94 2.29 -7.32 -12.67
CA ILE A 94 1.02 -7.20 -13.40
C ILE A 94 1.27 -6.55 -14.76
N ILE A 95 2.17 -5.56 -14.80
CA ILE A 95 2.66 -4.95 -16.03
C ILE A 95 4.17 -5.16 -16.17
N ASN A 96 4.68 -5.03 -17.39
CA ASN A 96 6.11 -5.05 -17.66
C ASN A 96 6.69 -3.63 -17.86
N ASN A 97 8.03 -3.55 -17.97
CA ASN A 97 8.74 -2.29 -18.16
C ASN A 97 8.30 -1.52 -19.43
N ARG A 98 7.92 -2.22 -20.50
CA ARG A 98 7.43 -1.57 -21.73
C ARG A 98 6.08 -0.89 -21.48
N GLN A 99 5.15 -1.60 -20.83
CA GLN A 99 3.85 -1.06 -20.45
C GLN A 99 3.96 0.12 -19.48
N LYS A 100 4.81 0.02 -18.44
CA LYS A 100 5.10 1.15 -17.53
C LYS A 100 5.56 2.38 -18.31
N LYS A 101 6.58 2.22 -19.18
CA LYS A 101 7.12 3.32 -19.99
C LYS A 101 6.05 3.97 -20.87
N THR A 102 5.20 3.18 -21.51
CA THR A 102 4.11 3.71 -22.34
C THR A 102 3.08 4.46 -21.49
N ALA A 103 2.65 3.90 -20.37
CA ALA A 103 1.67 4.52 -19.49
C ALA A 103 2.18 5.83 -18.85
N THR A 104 3.48 5.95 -18.60
CA THR A 104 4.06 7.14 -17.97
C THR A 104 4.75 8.09 -18.96
N ASP A 105 4.60 7.89 -20.28
CA ASP A 105 5.27 8.74 -21.27
C ASP A 105 4.59 10.11 -21.36
N GLU A 106 5.21 11.12 -20.76
CA GLU A 106 4.75 12.51 -20.78
C GLU A 106 4.92 13.18 -22.15
N ARG A 107 5.70 12.58 -23.06
CA ARG A 107 5.83 13.08 -24.44
C ARG A 107 4.74 12.56 -25.36
N SER A 108 3.92 11.62 -24.88
CA SER A 108 2.75 11.17 -25.62
C SER A 108 1.75 12.31 -25.79
N ARG A 109 0.89 12.21 -26.81
CA ARG A 109 -0.21 13.17 -27.01
C ARG A 109 -1.39 12.93 -26.06
N CYS A 110 -1.28 11.94 -25.17
CA CYS A 110 -2.34 11.55 -24.26
C CYS A 110 -2.29 12.37 -22.96
N THR A 111 -3.45 12.71 -22.44
CA THR A 111 -3.60 13.31 -21.12
C THR A 111 -3.24 12.32 -20.01
N THR A 112 -3.04 12.81 -18.78
CA THR A 112 -2.83 11.93 -17.62
C THR A 112 -4.02 11.00 -17.40
N ASP A 113 -5.25 11.48 -17.61
CA ASP A 113 -6.45 10.68 -17.46
C ASP A 113 -6.55 9.57 -18.50
N GLU A 114 -6.25 9.86 -19.78
CA GLU A 114 -6.23 8.83 -20.83
C GLU A 114 -5.17 7.76 -20.57
N ARG A 115 -4.02 8.17 -20.03
CA ARG A 115 -2.96 7.24 -19.62
C ARG A 115 -3.35 6.41 -18.39
N MET A 116 -4.10 7.00 -17.46
CA MET A 116 -4.69 6.29 -16.33
C MET A 116 -5.71 5.27 -16.82
N ASP A 117 -6.60 5.66 -17.74
CA ASP A 117 -7.60 4.77 -18.33
C ASP A 117 -6.93 3.54 -19.00
N GLN A 118 -5.83 3.75 -19.72
CA GLN A 118 -5.04 2.64 -20.30
C GLN A 118 -4.48 1.67 -19.26
N LEU A 119 -3.97 2.18 -18.12
CA LEU A 119 -3.52 1.30 -17.04
C LEU A 119 -4.68 0.53 -16.41
N LEU A 120 -5.80 1.21 -16.17
CA LEU A 120 -6.99 0.59 -15.58
C LEU A 120 -7.58 -0.50 -16.49
N ASP A 121 -7.53 -0.32 -17.81
CA ASP A 121 -7.91 -1.35 -18.77
C ASP A 121 -6.99 -2.58 -18.68
N ILE A 122 -5.67 -2.39 -18.60
CA ILE A 122 -4.73 -3.51 -18.42
C ILE A 122 -5.00 -4.25 -17.10
N ILE A 123 -5.26 -3.52 -16.02
CA ILE A 123 -5.58 -4.11 -14.70
C ILE A 123 -6.87 -4.94 -14.81
N LYS A 124 -7.91 -4.38 -15.41
CA LYS A 124 -9.21 -5.03 -15.57
C LYS A 124 -9.06 -6.35 -16.35
N ASP A 125 -8.34 -6.34 -17.46
CA ASP A 125 -8.07 -7.54 -18.26
C ASP A 125 -7.24 -8.57 -17.47
N SER A 126 -6.28 -8.10 -16.67
CA SER A 126 -5.43 -8.96 -15.83
C SER A 126 -6.23 -9.63 -14.71
N VAL A 127 -7.16 -8.92 -14.08
CA VAL A 127 -8.06 -9.46 -13.04
C VAL A 127 -8.98 -10.54 -13.60
N GLN A 128 -9.46 -10.37 -14.84
CA GLN A 128 -10.27 -11.40 -15.50
C GLN A 128 -9.50 -12.69 -15.75
N GLN A 129 -8.20 -12.58 -16.06
CA GLN A 129 -7.34 -13.73 -16.34
C GLN A 129 -6.81 -14.39 -15.07
N GLU A 130 -6.53 -13.60 -14.02
CA GLU A 130 -5.96 -14.05 -12.76
C GLU A 130 -6.60 -13.26 -11.61
N GLY A 131 -7.56 -13.89 -10.92
CA GLY A 131 -8.32 -13.26 -9.83
C GLY A 131 -7.43 -12.71 -8.72
N LYS A 132 -6.25 -13.30 -8.49
CA LYS A 132 -5.28 -12.80 -7.49
C LYS A 132 -4.80 -11.37 -7.76
N VAL A 133 -4.86 -10.89 -9.01
CA VAL A 133 -4.51 -9.50 -9.34
C VAL A 133 -5.40 -8.53 -8.55
N PHE A 134 -6.66 -8.87 -8.31
CA PHE A 134 -7.58 -8.05 -7.53
C PHE A 134 -7.08 -7.78 -6.11
N GLU A 135 -6.51 -8.79 -5.44
CA GLU A 135 -5.92 -8.64 -4.10
C GLU A 135 -4.73 -7.67 -4.13
N TYR A 136 -3.89 -7.73 -5.16
CA TYR A 136 -2.79 -6.79 -5.31
C TYR A 136 -3.28 -5.36 -5.53
N ILE A 137 -4.37 -5.15 -6.28
CA ILE A 137 -4.95 -3.81 -6.45
C ILE A 137 -5.45 -3.25 -5.12
N LEU A 138 -6.11 -4.09 -4.31
CA LEU A 138 -6.55 -3.73 -2.97
C LEU A 138 -5.37 -3.39 -2.04
N GLU A 139 -4.29 -4.16 -2.11
CA GLU A 139 -3.04 -3.86 -1.39
C GLU A 139 -2.46 -2.50 -1.82
N ILE A 140 -2.44 -2.20 -3.12
CA ILE A 140 -1.94 -0.92 -3.65
C ILE A 140 -2.77 0.26 -3.14
N LEU A 141 -4.10 0.13 -3.08
CA LEU A 141 -4.97 1.18 -2.53
C LEU A 141 -4.71 1.44 -1.04
N LYS A 142 -4.38 0.39 -0.27
CA LYS A 142 -3.97 0.53 1.13
C LYS A 142 -2.59 1.18 1.26
N ASP A 143 -1.64 0.81 0.41
CA ASP A 143 -0.29 1.36 0.39
C ASP A 143 -0.26 2.87 0.10
N GLU A 144 -1.24 3.38 -0.67
CA GLU A 144 -1.39 4.82 -0.95
C GLU A 144 -1.71 5.61 0.32
N ASP A 145 -2.32 4.97 1.33
CA ASP A 145 -2.65 5.53 2.66
C ASP A 145 -3.34 6.90 2.63
N THR A 146 -4.25 7.10 1.67
CA THR A 146 -5.11 8.29 1.61
C THR A 146 -6.55 7.96 1.97
N ILE A 147 -7.27 8.96 2.50
CA ILE A 147 -8.69 8.81 2.88
C ILE A 147 -9.54 8.30 1.71
N LEU A 148 -9.32 8.82 0.51
CA LEU A 148 -10.11 8.47 -0.67
C LEU A 148 -9.72 7.10 -1.25
N ALA A 149 -8.44 6.72 -1.23
CA ALA A 149 -8.01 5.38 -1.62
C ALA A 149 -8.55 4.31 -0.66
N ASN A 150 -8.48 4.55 0.66
CA ASN A 150 -9.05 3.67 1.66
C ASN A 150 -10.58 3.52 1.51
N LYS A 151 -11.29 4.63 1.23
CA LYS A 151 -12.73 4.58 0.93
C LYS A 151 -13.04 3.76 -0.33
N LEU A 152 -12.21 3.86 -1.36
CA LEU A 152 -12.37 3.05 -2.58
C LEU A 152 -12.11 1.56 -2.28
N TYR A 153 -11.08 1.26 -1.49
CA TYR A 153 -10.80 -0.11 -1.02
C TYR A 153 -12.03 -0.71 -0.32
N ASP A 154 -12.61 0.00 0.66
CA ASP A 154 -13.77 -0.50 1.41
C ASP A 154 -14.98 -0.73 0.49
N TYR A 155 -15.18 0.19 -0.47
CA TYR A 155 -16.23 0.06 -1.47
C TYR A 155 -16.04 -1.18 -2.36
N MET A 156 -14.81 -1.42 -2.83
CA MET A 156 -14.48 -2.58 -3.66
C MET A 156 -14.71 -3.90 -2.91
N ILE A 157 -14.29 -3.99 -1.64
CA ILE A 157 -14.56 -5.17 -0.79
C ILE A 157 -16.06 -5.38 -0.61
N SER A 158 -16.80 -4.33 -0.28
CA SER A 158 -18.26 -4.39 -0.09
C SER A 158 -18.97 -4.89 -1.35
N LYS A 159 -18.56 -4.40 -2.53
CA LYS A 159 -19.09 -4.84 -3.82
C LYS A 159 -18.74 -6.27 -4.17
N TYR A 160 -17.52 -6.68 -3.88
CA TYR A 160 -17.08 -8.05 -4.11
C TYR A 160 -17.91 -9.05 -3.29
N GLU A 161 -18.09 -8.80 -1.99
CA GLU A 161 -18.94 -9.65 -1.14
C GLU A 161 -20.43 -9.60 -1.51
N GLN A 162 -20.92 -8.49 -2.08
CA GLN A 162 -22.29 -8.41 -2.60
C GLN A 162 -22.51 -9.31 -3.83
N TYR A 163 -21.48 -9.53 -4.63
CA TYR A 163 -21.57 -10.26 -5.90
C TYR A 163 -21.14 -11.72 -5.82
N LYS A 164 -20.51 -12.10 -4.70
CA LYS A 164 -20.11 -13.47 -4.35
C LYS A 164 -21.31 -14.31 -3.89
#